data_AF-A0A4Q2Z2E0-F1
#
_entry.id   AF-A0A4Q2Z2E0-F1
#
_cell.length_a   1.000
_cell.length_b   1.000
_cell.length_c   1.000
_cell.angle_alpha   90.00
_cell.angle_beta   90.00
_cell.angle_gamma   90.00
#
_symmetry.space_group_name_H-M   'P 1'
#
loop_
_entity.id
_entity.type
_entity.pdbx_description
1 polymer ?
#
loop_
_entity_poly.entity_id
_entity_poly.type
_entity_poly.pdbx_seq_one_letter_code
_entity_poly.pdbx_strand_id
1 'polypeptide(L)'
;EGILHVEDNGTVNVAKGLVVARNSGKGIMTVSDNSTINVGGYLVVGADGGSLADMTVNDNATLNITNMIWVSQNGATGVLTLNGGTTVSHPGTQNDATGSGVGFRGPSGTLNLNGGILETCGFNKTGTAATVNFNGGTIRVNGVPNTGSYFNNFLDGDLVVQSGGMKINTNGQDIMVMQTLSGEGAVIKSGAGTMTLLKGGNTGETVVDEGTLSLSEASLVDASTVRIATSARLALNHGTIDTVDRLFIGGVQQPAGFYGPVGNTFGDTELAQLEGGGSLEVMSGPGDNTYSQWIGANGPATGFLPDSDGDGIPNGVEHILGTNPNTASAGLVGVSSTGTSAVFSHTLNPSLASDVSHSYQWSTDLVEWKASGTTNSGGTTAVITPAAPVNGVVTVTIAVTAGPSGKLFGRLVATQAP
;
A
#
# COMPACT_ATOMS: atom_id res chain seq x y z
N GLU A 1 -4.29 29.19 -22.11
CA GLU A 1 -3.78 28.05 -21.34
C GLU A 1 -2.27 28.15 -21.32
N GLY A 2 -1.64 28.05 -20.14
CA GLY A 2 -0.18 28.04 -20.00
C GLY A 2 0.28 26.64 -19.63
N ILE A 3 1.37 26.17 -20.23
CA ILE A 3 1.92 24.83 -19.99
C ILE A 3 3.41 24.97 -19.68
N LEU A 4 3.87 24.31 -18.62
CA LEU A 4 5.28 24.21 -18.26
C LEU A 4 5.66 22.76 -17.97
N HIS A 5 6.64 22.24 -18.70
CA HIS A 5 7.29 20.96 -18.43
C HIS A 5 8.69 21.21 -17.88
N VAL A 6 9.06 20.53 -16.81
CA VAL A 6 10.40 20.53 -16.25
C VAL A 6 10.84 19.07 -16.11
N GLU A 7 11.83 18.68 -16.90
CA GLU A 7 12.23 17.29 -17.14
C GLU A 7 13.75 17.14 -17.00
N ASP A 8 14.24 15.91 -17.10
CA ASP A 8 15.64 15.51 -16.92
C ASP A 8 16.22 16.00 -15.58
N ASN A 9 17.12 16.99 -15.63
CA ASN A 9 17.76 17.63 -14.48
C ASN A 9 17.44 19.14 -14.44
N GLY A 10 16.34 19.55 -15.08
CA GLY A 10 15.91 20.93 -15.16
C GLY A 10 15.71 21.54 -13.77
N THR A 11 16.09 22.80 -13.60
CA THR A 11 15.91 23.53 -12.34
C THR A 11 15.15 24.82 -12.56
N VAL A 12 14.08 25.04 -11.78
CA VAL A 12 13.34 26.31 -11.74
C VAL A 12 13.49 26.92 -10.35
N ASN A 13 14.04 28.14 -10.29
CA ASN A 13 14.16 28.91 -9.06
C ASN A 13 13.20 30.10 -9.10
N VAL A 14 12.22 30.10 -8.20
CA VAL A 14 11.25 31.19 -8.05
C VAL A 14 11.50 31.88 -6.73
N ALA A 15 11.97 33.13 -6.77
CA ALA A 15 12.37 33.85 -5.56
C ALA A 15 11.22 34.14 -4.58
N LYS A 16 9.98 34.17 -5.08
CA LYS A 16 8.76 34.40 -4.29
C LYS A 16 7.81 33.21 -4.47
N GLY A 17 6.53 33.47 -4.75
CA GLY A 17 5.56 32.41 -5.01
C GLY A 17 5.55 31.94 -6.46
N LEU A 18 5.29 30.65 -6.65
CA LEU A 18 4.99 30.03 -7.94
C LEU A 18 3.49 29.76 -8.00
N VAL A 19 2.83 30.22 -9.07
CA VAL A 19 1.38 30.06 -9.24
C VAL A 19 1.10 29.34 -10.56
N VAL A 20 0.52 28.14 -10.49
CA VAL A 20 -0.02 27.41 -11.63
C VAL A 20 -1.44 27.92 -11.84
N ALA A 21 -1.64 28.74 -12.89
CA ALA A 21 -2.89 29.44 -13.24
C ALA A 21 -3.36 30.52 -12.26
N ARG A 22 -3.74 31.69 -12.81
CA ARG A 22 -4.32 32.79 -12.04
C ARG A 22 -5.38 33.56 -12.84
N ASN A 23 -6.34 34.20 -12.16
CA ASN A 23 -7.30 35.16 -12.75
C ASN A 23 -8.04 34.59 -13.98
N SER A 24 -8.84 33.54 -13.76
CA SER A 24 -9.59 32.83 -14.83
C SER A 24 -8.72 32.09 -15.87
N GLY A 25 -7.40 32.06 -15.69
CA GLY A 25 -6.50 31.32 -16.56
C GLY A 25 -6.59 29.80 -16.34
N LYS A 26 -6.17 29.04 -17.36
CA LYS A 26 -5.89 27.59 -17.25
C LYS A 26 -4.38 27.36 -17.28
N GLY A 27 -3.87 26.57 -16.35
CA GLY A 27 -2.44 26.27 -16.22
C GLY A 27 -2.18 24.79 -15.98
N ILE A 28 -1.21 24.24 -16.71
CA ILE A 28 -0.75 22.86 -16.54
C ILE A 28 0.75 22.92 -16.24
N MET A 29 1.19 22.21 -15.20
CA MET A 29 2.60 22.06 -14.88
C MET A 29 2.96 20.60 -14.62
N THR A 30 4.00 20.11 -15.28
CA THR A 30 4.54 18.76 -15.07
C THR A 30 6.00 18.86 -14.68
N VAL A 31 6.38 18.17 -13.61
CA VAL A 31 7.73 18.09 -13.07
C VAL A 31 8.11 16.61 -13.01
N SER A 32 9.17 16.19 -13.68
CA SER A 32 9.49 14.75 -13.87
C SER A 32 11.01 14.50 -13.82
N ASP A 33 11.39 13.23 -13.96
CA ASP A 33 12.78 12.76 -13.85
C ASP A 33 13.47 13.20 -12.54
N ASN A 34 14.62 13.85 -12.61
CA ASN A 34 15.39 14.35 -11.46
C ASN A 34 15.33 15.88 -11.38
N SER A 35 14.30 16.51 -11.96
CA SER A 35 14.16 17.96 -11.98
C SER A 35 13.88 18.55 -10.58
N THR A 36 14.20 19.84 -10.41
CA THR A 36 14.07 20.56 -9.13
C THR A 36 13.30 21.86 -9.29
N ILE A 37 12.31 22.11 -8.43
CA ILE A 37 11.61 23.38 -8.30
C ILE A 37 11.88 23.95 -6.91
N ASN A 38 12.49 25.14 -6.83
CA ASN A 38 12.69 25.86 -5.59
C ASN A 38 11.78 27.09 -5.56
N VAL A 39 10.94 27.21 -4.54
CA VAL A 39 9.96 28.30 -4.38
C VAL A 39 10.23 29.01 -3.06
N GLY A 40 10.71 30.26 -3.13
CA GLY A 40 11.04 31.07 -1.95
C GLY A 40 9.82 31.56 -1.15
N GLY A 41 8.61 31.33 -1.65
CA GLY A 41 7.34 31.66 -1.00
C GLY A 41 6.35 30.50 -1.06
N TYR A 42 5.13 30.79 -1.51
CA TYR A 42 4.05 29.80 -1.63
C TYR A 42 4.06 29.14 -3.01
N LEU A 43 3.82 27.83 -3.06
CA LEU A 43 3.36 27.17 -4.27
C LEU A 43 1.83 27.21 -4.29
N VAL A 44 1.23 27.75 -5.35
CA VAL A 44 -0.23 27.83 -5.49
C VAL A 44 -0.65 27.13 -6.77
N VAL A 45 -1.52 26.12 -6.64
CA VAL A 45 -2.13 25.41 -7.75
C VAL A 45 -3.56 25.88 -7.87
N GLY A 46 -3.77 26.86 -8.75
CA GLY A 46 -5.03 27.57 -8.98
C GLY A 46 -5.23 28.72 -8.01
N ALA A 47 -5.29 29.96 -8.52
CA ALA A 47 -5.51 31.16 -7.72
C ALA A 47 -6.45 32.17 -8.40
N ASP A 48 -7.44 32.67 -7.67
CA ASP A 48 -8.29 33.78 -8.07
C ASP A 48 -9.18 33.53 -9.33
N GLY A 49 -10.38 34.11 -9.31
CA GLY A 49 -11.19 34.34 -10.52
C GLY A 49 -11.61 33.08 -11.30
N GLY A 50 -11.84 31.93 -10.66
CA GLY A 50 -12.27 30.73 -11.39
C GLY A 50 -11.19 30.08 -12.25
N SER A 51 -9.91 30.35 -11.96
CA SER A 51 -8.81 29.68 -12.67
C SER A 51 -8.82 28.17 -12.45
N LEU A 52 -8.30 27.44 -13.44
CA LEU A 52 -8.19 25.97 -13.43
C LEU A 52 -6.72 25.59 -13.50
N ALA A 53 -6.25 24.80 -12.55
CA ALA A 53 -4.85 24.43 -12.46
C ALA A 53 -4.64 22.94 -12.22
N ASP A 54 -3.77 22.35 -13.03
CA ASP A 54 -3.35 20.95 -12.89
C ASP A 54 -1.82 20.92 -12.75
N MET A 55 -1.33 20.39 -11.64
CA MET A 55 0.09 20.18 -11.42
C MET A 55 0.38 18.72 -11.12
N THR A 56 1.38 18.15 -11.78
CA THR A 56 1.81 16.75 -11.59
C THR A 56 3.31 16.67 -11.32
N VAL A 57 3.68 15.86 -10.33
CA VAL A 57 5.07 15.55 -9.96
C VAL A 57 5.29 14.06 -10.12
N ASN A 58 6.29 13.67 -10.92
CA ASN A 58 6.61 12.28 -11.23
C ASN A 58 8.05 11.91 -10.80
N ASP A 59 8.36 10.62 -10.94
CA ASP A 59 9.71 10.05 -10.86
C ASP A 59 10.47 10.43 -9.58
N ASN A 60 11.62 11.10 -9.69
CA ASN A 60 12.48 11.52 -8.59
C ASN A 60 12.50 13.05 -8.40
N ALA A 61 11.52 13.76 -8.97
CA ALA A 61 11.50 15.22 -8.95
C ALA A 61 11.47 15.76 -7.52
N THR A 62 12.12 16.90 -7.31
CA THR A 62 12.19 17.55 -5.99
C THR A 62 11.54 18.94 -6.02
N LEU A 63 10.60 19.17 -5.11
CA LEU A 63 9.95 20.46 -4.90
C LEU A 63 10.28 20.97 -3.51
N ASN A 64 10.99 22.10 -3.42
CA ASN A 64 11.35 22.77 -2.17
C ASN A 64 10.56 24.07 -2.03
N ILE A 65 9.54 24.09 -1.16
CA ILE A 65 8.68 25.26 -0.94
C ILE A 65 9.01 25.83 0.43
N THR A 66 9.49 27.07 0.47
CA THR A 66 9.89 27.74 1.72
C THR A 66 8.70 28.02 2.65
N ASN A 67 7.49 28.19 2.09
CA ASN A 67 6.25 28.32 2.86
C ASN A 67 5.29 27.15 2.56
N MET A 68 4.01 27.46 2.40
CA MET A 68 2.95 26.48 2.21
C MET A 68 2.72 26.15 0.74
N ILE A 69 2.11 24.98 0.53
CA ILE A 69 1.43 24.64 -0.71
C ILE A 69 -0.05 24.99 -0.56
N TRP A 70 -0.64 25.68 -1.54
CA TRP A 70 -2.08 25.95 -1.59
C TRP A 70 -2.68 25.35 -2.86
N VAL A 71 -3.63 24.44 -2.69
CA VAL A 71 -4.39 23.84 -3.77
C VAL A 71 -5.79 24.46 -3.77
N SER A 72 -6.11 25.17 -4.84
CA SER A 72 -7.33 25.97 -5.03
C SER A 72 -7.44 27.15 -4.05
N GLN A 73 -7.12 28.36 -4.55
CA GLN A 73 -7.22 29.61 -3.80
C GLN A 73 -8.24 30.60 -4.39
N ASN A 74 -9.01 31.26 -3.53
CA ASN A 74 -9.84 32.44 -3.83
C ASN A 74 -10.73 32.29 -5.07
N GLY A 75 -11.58 31.26 -5.11
CA GLY A 75 -12.47 31.04 -6.27
C GLY A 75 -11.88 30.19 -7.39
N ALA A 76 -10.63 29.73 -7.30
CA ALA A 76 -10.02 28.82 -8.28
C ALA A 76 -10.24 27.34 -7.96
N THR A 77 -10.11 26.47 -8.96
CA THR A 77 -10.06 25.02 -8.80
C THR A 77 -8.65 24.52 -9.13
N GLY A 78 -8.10 23.70 -8.24
CA GLY A 78 -6.73 23.22 -8.34
C GLY A 78 -6.62 21.72 -8.06
N VAL A 79 -5.79 21.05 -8.85
CA VAL A 79 -5.44 19.64 -8.66
C VAL A 79 -3.91 19.51 -8.60
N LEU A 80 -3.40 18.99 -7.48
CA LEU A 80 -2.00 18.61 -7.34
C LEU A 80 -1.91 17.09 -7.24
N THR A 81 -1.11 16.48 -8.12
CA THR A 81 -0.88 15.04 -8.15
C THR A 81 0.59 14.73 -7.92
N LEU A 82 0.89 13.92 -6.91
CA LEU A 82 2.21 13.38 -6.63
C LEU A 82 2.21 11.89 -7.00
N ASN A 83 2.85 11.55 -8.12
CA ASN A 83 3.09 10.17 -8.55
C ASN A 83 4.47 9.67 -8.11
N GLY A 84 5.40 10.59 -7.82
CA GLY A 84 6.77 10.29 -7.40
C GLY A 84 7.42 11.51 -6.75
N GLY A 85 8.72 11.42 -6.52
CA GLY A 85 9.54 12.53 -6.06
C GLY A 85 9.36 12.87 -4.58
N THR A 86 9.96 13.98 -4.18
CA THR A 86 9.85 14.55 -2.83
C THR A 86 9.39 15.99 -2.92
N THR A 87 8.29 16.31 -2.25
CA THR A 87 7.77 17.65 -2.11
C THR A 87 7.84 18.06 -0.65
N VAL A 88 8.58 19.13 -0.34
CA VAL A 88 8.74 19.65 1.02
C VAL A 88 8.01 20.97 1.14
N SER A 89 7.10 21.03 2.11
CA SER A 89 6.36 22.23 2.50
C SER A 89 6.61 22.59 3.96
N HIS A 90 6.47 23.87 4.27
CA HIS A 90 6.79 24.44 5.57
C HIS A 90 5.59 25.27 6.08
N PRO A 91 5.48 25.48 7.41
CA PRO A 91 4.39 26.27 7.96
C PRO A 91 4.36 27.69 7.38
N GLY A 92 3.15 28.21 7.13
CA GLY A 92 2.97 29.63 6.86
C GLY A 92 3.33 30.52 8.05
N THR A 93 3.51 31.83 7.81
CA THR A 93 3.87 32.80 8.86
C THR A 93 2.67 33.39 9.61
N GLN A 94 1.47 32.85 9.44
CA GLN A 94 0.20 33.39 10.00
C GLN A 94 -0.52 32.36 10.85
N ASN A 95 -1.68 32.70 11.40
CA ASN A 95 -2.53 31.81 12.21
C ASN A 95 -2.94 30.50 11.50
N ASP A 96 -2.92 30.46 10.17
CA ASP A 96 -3.13 29.27 9.34
C ASP A 96 -1.81 28.46 9.11
N ALA A 97 -0.90 28.41 10.09
CA ALA A 97 0.46 27.85 9.98
C ALA A 97 0.51 26.31 9.84
N THR A 98 -0.08 25.78 8.77
CA THR A 98 0.12 24.39 8.32
C THR A 98 1.07 24.36 7.12
N GLY A 99 1.50 23.19 6.65
CA GLY A 99 2.42 23.09 5.51
C GLY A 99 1.67 23.02 4.18
N SER A 100 0.48 22.41 4.18
CA SER A 100 -0.33 22.23 2.98
C SER A 100 -1.76 22.70 3.20
N GLY A 101 -2.34 23.37 2.20
CA GLY A 101 -3.74 23.77 2.17
C GLY A 101 -4.45 23.15 0.98
N VAL A 102 -5.55 22.43 1.20
CA VAL A 102 -6.34 21.81 0.12
C VAL A 102 -7.76 22.37 0.19
N GLY A 103 -8.25 22.90 -0.93
CA GLY A 103 -9.43 23.77 -0.91
C GLY A 103 -9.16 25.04 -0.11
N PHE A 104 -7.99 25.65 -0.26
CA PHE A 104 -7.56 26.78 0.58
C PHE A 104 -8.21 28.10 0.15
N ARG A 105 -9.37 28.45 0.72
CA ARG A 105 -10.21 29.62 0.35
C ARG A 105 -10.77 29.55 -1.08
N GLY A 106 -10.74 28.37 -1.69
CA GLY A 106 -11.33 28.10 -3.01
C GLY A 106 -12.56 27.20 -2.95
N PRO A 107 -13.30 27.09 -4.07
CA PRO A 107 -14.49 26.26 -4.18
C PRO A 107 -14.19 24.76 -4.05
N SER A 108 -13.07 24.30 -4.60
CA SER A 108 -12.70 22.88 -4.60
C SER A 108 -11.22 22.68 -4.90
N GLY A 109 -10.50 22.00 -4.01
CA GLY A 109 -9.12 21.55 -4.24
C GLY A 109 -8.98 20.04 -4.09
N THR A 110 -8.11 19.45 -4.92
CA THR A 110 -7.83 18.02 -4.89
C THR A 110 -6.32 17.76 -4.79
N LEU A 111 -5.93 16.95 -3.82
CA LEU A 111 -4.57 16.44 -3.68
C LEU A 111 -4.58 14.92 -3.89
N ASN A 112 -3.83 14.45 -4.88
CA ASN A 112 -3.64 13.02 -5.15
C ASN A 112 -2.24 12.58 -4.73
N LEU A 113 -2.17 11.64 -3.79
CA LEU A 113 -0.92 11.05 -3.29
C LEU A 113 -0.78 9.63 -3.85
N ASN A 114 -0.46 9.52 -5.14
CA ASN A 114 -0.30 8.25 -5.84
C ASN A 114 1.08 7.60 -5.62
N GLY A 115 2.07 8.40 -5.22
CA GLY A 115 3.42 7.95 -4.94
C GLY A 115 4.29 9.09 -4.39
N GLY A 116 5.58 8.83 -4.26
CA GLY A 116 6.53 9.81 -3.72
C GLY A 116 6.30 10.16 -2.24
N ILE A 117 6.88 11.28 -1.83
CA ILE A 117 6.85 11.77 -0.44
C ILE A 117 6.36 13.23 -0.43
N LEU A 118 5.36 13.51 0.40
CA LEU A 118 5.01 14.86 0.83
C LEU A 118 5.48 15.08 2.28
N GLU A 119 6.45 15.97 2.45
CA GLU A 119 6.86 16.48 3.76
C GLU A 119 6.06 17.72 4.13
N THR A 120 5.33 17.65 5.24
CA THR A 120 4.45 18.74 5.66
C THR A 120 4.22 18.73 7.17
N CYS A 121 3.98 19.91 7.74
CA CYS A 121 3.70 20.06 9.17
C CYS A 121 2.21 19.95 9.50
N GLY A 122 1.36 19.77 8.48
CA GLY A 122 -0.07 19.56 8.62
C GLY A 122 -0.84 20.09 7.41
N PHE A 123 -2.14 19.85 7.42
CA PHE A 123 -3.09 20.26 6.38
C PHE A 123 -4.10 21.25 6.92
N ASN A 124 -4.59 22.13 6.05
CA ASN A 124 -5.66 23.07 6.37
C ASN A 124 -6.66 23.21 5.22
N LYS A 125 -7.95 23.14 5.55
CA LYS A 125 -9.05 23.48 4.66
C LYS A 125 -9.71 24.77 5.15
N THR A 126 -9.81 25.78 4.28
CA THR A 126 -10.53 27.04 4.60
C THR A 126 -11.62 27.38 3.60
N GLY A 127 -11.70 26.64 2.49
CA GLY A 127 -12.72 26.76 1.46
C GLY A 127 -13.86 25.77 1.67
N THR A 128 -14.67 25.60 0.62
CA THR A 128 -15.92 24.83 0.70
C THR A 128 -15.69 23.33 0.56
N ALA A 129 -14.82 22.89 -0.36
CA ALA A 129 -14.58 21.48 -0.63
C ALA A 129 -13.08 21.18 -0.76
N ALA A 130 -12.68 20.03 -0.23
CA ALA A 130 -11.33 19.51 -0.35
C ALA A 130 -11.39 17.99 -0.46
N THR A 131 -10.50 17.41 -1.25
CA THR A 131 -10.33 15.95 -1.28
C THR A 131 -8.84 15.63 -1.25
N VAL A 132 -8.45 14.75 -0.33
CA VAL A 132 -7.11 14.15 -0.31
C VAL A 132 -7.27 12.67 -0.59
N ASN A 133 -6.78 12.26 -1.76
CA ASN A 133 -6.77 10.87 -2.19
C ASN A 133 -5.43 10.24 -1.81
N PHE A 134 -5.47 9.23 -0.96
CA PHE A 134 -4.31 8.43 -0.58
C PHE A 134 -4.24 7.19 -1.44
N ASN A 135 -3.23 7.08 -2.30
CA ASN A 135 -3.12 5.99 -3.26
C ASN A 135 -1.66 5.55 -3.45
N GLY A 136 -0.91 5.46 -2.34
CA GLY A 136 0.45 4.91 -2.35
C GLY A 136 1.56 5.90 -2.02
N GLY A 137 1.29 7.20 -2.05
CA GLY A 137 2.22 8.24 -1.59
C GLY A 137 2.38 8.28 -0.08
N THR A 138 3.56 8.71 0.40
CA THR A 138 3.87 8.83 1.83
C THR A 138 3.80 10.28 2.29
N ILE A 139 3.06 10.55 3.35
CA ILE A 139 3.25 11.76 4.14
C ILE A 139 4.36 11.52 5.13
N ARG A 140 5.39 12.36 5.12
CA ARG A 140 6.39 12.42 6.19
C ARG A 140 6.16 13.67 7.01
N VAL A 141 5.88 13.50 8.29
CA VAL A 141 5.62 14.61 9.20
C VAL A 141 6.93 15.38 9.44
N ASN A 142 6.93 16.69 9.21
CA ASN A 142 8.09 17.56 9.51
C ASN A 142 7.78 18.64 10.57
N GLY A 143 6.62 18.52 11.21
CA GLY A 143 6.12 19.38 12.29
C GLY A 143 4.67 19.03 12.60
N VAL A 144 4.10 19.65 13.64
CA VAL A 144 2.71 19.44 14.04
C VAL A 144 1.95 20.77 13.97
N PRO A 145 0.69 20.78 13.52
CA PRO A 145 -0.06 22.03 13.48
C PRO A 145 -0.50 22.42 14.89
N ASN A 146 -0.65 23.71 15.14
CA ASN A 146 -1.16 24.25 16.41
C ASN A 146 -2.70 24.15 16.55
N THR A 147 -3.35 23.39 15.67
CA THR A 147 -4.81 23.36 15.48
C THR A 147 -5.48 22.08 16.02
N GLY A 148 -4.74 21.23 16.72
CA GLY A 148 -5.26 20.00 17.33
C GLY A 148 -5.41 18.81 16.37
N SER A 149 -5.86 19.02 15.12
CA SER A 149 -5.87 17.99 14.07
C SER A 149 -4.78 18.22 13.03
N TYR A 150 -4.13 17.13 12.59
CA TYR A 150 -3.20 17.12 11.47
C TYR A 150 -3.87 17.46 10.13
N PHE A 151 -5.18 17.16 10.00
CA PHE A 151 -6.02 17.59 8.88
C PHE A 151 -7.03 18.63 9.37
N ASN A 152 -6.56 19.85 9.61
CA ASN A 152 -7.37 20.91 10.20
C ASN A 152 -8.52 21.34 9.29
N ASN A 153 -9.73 21.45 9.87
CA ASN A 153 -11.00 21.82 9.22
C ASN A 153 -11.47 20.88 8.09
N PHE A 154 -10.83 19.74 7.89
CA PHE A 154 -11.34 18.70 6.99
C PHE A 154 -12.57 18.05 7.61
N LEU A 155 -13.54 17.69 6.77
CA LEU A 155 -14.78 17.01 7.13
C LEU A 155 -14.61 15.49 6.96
N ASP A 156 -15.52 14.74 7.57
CA ASP A 156 -15.66 13.31 7.30
C ASP A 156 -15.93 13.10 5.79
N GLY A 157 -15.18 12.19 5.17
CA GLY A 157 -15.25 11.93 3.72
C GLY A 157 -14.31 12.78 2.85
N ASP A 158 -13.66 13.83 3.37
CA ASP A 158 -12.63 14.56 2.60
C ASP A 158 -11.32 13.75 2.45
N LEU A 159 -11.10 12.77 3.32
CA LEU A 159 -9.93 11.88 3.34
C LEU A 159 -10.31 10.51 2.74
N VAL A 160 -9.79 10.22 1.55
CA VAL A 160 -10.17 9.03 0.76
C VAL A 160 -8.98 8.09 0.62
N VAL A 161 -9.04 6.96 1.30
CA VAL A 161 -8.03 5.91 1.31
C VAL A 161 -8.31 4.93 0.17
N GLN A 162 -7.64 5.13 -0.96
CA GLN A 162 -7.76 4.29 -2.15
C GLN A 162 -6.84 3.07 -2.06
N SER A 163 -6.90 2.16 -3.04
CA SER A 163 -6.19 0.87 -3.02
C SER A 163 -4.69 0.93 -2.69
N GLY A 164 -3.97 2.00 -3.05
CA GLY A 164 -2.56 2.18 -2.68
C GLY A 164 -2.29 2.54 -1.21
N GLY A 165 -3.35 2.90 -0.46
CA GLY A 165 -3.33 3.14 0.98
C GLY A 165 -2.89 4.54 1.42
N MET A 166 -3.21 4.85 2.68
CA MET A 166 -2.75 6.01 3.43
C MET A 166 -1.46 5.65 4.16
N LYS A 167 -0.34 6.21 3.71
CA LYS A 167 0.97 6.00 4.34
C LYS A 167 1.40 7.25 5.09
N ILE A 168 1.53 7.15 6.41
CA ILE A 168 2.03 8.24 7.25
C ILE A 168 3.26 7.77 8.02
N ASN A 169 4.38 8.43 7.76
CA ASN A 169 5.57 8.38 8.60
C ASN A 169 5.55 9.57 9.55
N THR A 170 5.34 9.30 10.85
CA THR A 170 5.28 10.35 11.87
C THR A 170 6.62 11.00 12.16
N ASN A 171 7.73 10.41 11.72
CA ASN A 171 9.07 10.99 11.85
C ASN A 171 9.39 11.45 13.30
N GLY A 172 8.93 10.67 14.28
CA GLY A 172 9.10 10.95 15.71
C GLY A 172 8.09 11.94 16.33
N GLN A 173 7.11 12.44 15.57
CA GLN A 173 6.11 13.40 16.05
C GLN A 173 4.78 12.73 16.41
N ASP A 174 4.07 13.28 17.39
CA ASP A 174 2.71 12.86 17.70
C ASP A 174 1.70 13.67 16.90
N ILE A 175 0.78 12.99 16.20
CA ILE A 175 -0.26 13.60 15.38
C ILE A 175 -1.64 13.03 15.70
N MET A 176 -2.68 13.81 15.44
CA MET A 176 -4.08 13.39 15.60
C MET A 176 -4.86 13.60 14.31
N VAL A 177 -5.61 12.58 13.89
CA VAL A 177 -6.57 12.63 12.80
C VAL A 177 -7.96 12.53 13.40
N MET A 178 -8.76 13.59 13.23
CA MET A 178 -10.09 13.71 13.86
C MET A 178 -11.22 13.23 12.95
N GLN A 179 -10.94 13.11 11.65
CA GLN A 179 -11.91 12.79 10.61
C GLN A 179 -12.12 11.28 10.53
N THR A 180 -13.33 10.88 10.11
CA THR A 180 -13.56 9.54 9.58
C THR A 180 -12.83 9.39 8.24
N LEU A 181 -12.07 8.31 8.12
CA LEU A 181 -11.43 7.89 6.88
C LEU A 181 -12.45 7.13 6.03
N SER A 182 -12.41 7.33 4.71
CA SER A 182 -13.24 6.59 3.75
C SER A 182 -12.39 5.72 2.84
N GLY A 183 -13.00 4.74 2.18
CA GLY A 183 -12.34 3.90 1.16
C GLY A 183 -11.77 2.58 1.69
N GLU A 184 -11.26 1.79 0.76
CA GLU A 184 -10.89 0.37 0.97
C GLU A 184 -9.39 0.14 1.16
N GLY A 185 -8.58 1.19 1.03
CA GLY A 185 -7.14 1.06 1.17
C GLY A 185 -6.67 0.89 2.61
N ALA A 186 -5.43 0.41 2.74
CA ALA A 186 -4.78 0.22 4.01
C ALA A 186 -4.38 1.54 4.68
N VAL A 187 -4.39 1.57 6.01
CA VAL A 187 -3.72 2.61 6.82
C VAL A 187 -2.38 2.05 7.27
N ILE A 188 -1.30 2.72 6.87
CA ILE A 188 0.07 2.27 7.12
C ILE A 188 0.81 3.36 7.91
N LYS A 189 1.18 3.02 9.14
CA LYS A 189 1.84 3.90 10.10
C LYS A 189 3.30 3.49 10.29
N SER A 190 4.21 4.44 10.10
CA SER A 190 5.65 4.32 10.39
C SER A 190 6.17 5.55 11.15
N GLY A 191 7.46 5.59 11.50
CA GLY A 191 8.06 6.65 12.31
C GLY A 191 7.80 6.46 13.81
N ALA A 192 8.75 6.87 14.64
CA ALA A 192 8.74 6.59 16.09
C ALA A 192 7.59 7.25 16.88
N GLY A 193 6.93 8.29 16.36
CA GLY A 193 5.86 9.02 17.06
C GLY A 193 4.49 8.33 16.99
N THR A 194 3.51 8.89 17.67
CA THR A 194 2.13 8.38 17.76
C THR A 194 1.24 8.98 16.68
N MET A 195 0.45 8.15 16.01
CA MET A 195 -0.67 8.62 15.20
C MET A 195 -1.96 8.23 15.89
N THR A 196 -2.75 9.21 16.33
CA THR A 196 -4.05 8.96 16.95
C THR A 196 -5.17 9.12 15.91
N LEU A 197 -5.93 8.05 15.69
CA LEU A 197 -7.19 8.07 14.96
C LEU A 197 -8.34 8.19 15.96
N LEU A 198 -9.14 9.25 15.83
CA LEU A 198 -10.32 9.41 16.69
C LEU A 198 -11.48 8.51 16.27
N LYS A 199 -11.66 8.25 14.96
CA LYS A 199 -12.84 7.57 14.42
C LYS A 199 -12.58 6.36 13.51
N GLY A 200 -11.39 6.26 12.89
CA GLY A 200 -11.12 5.24 11.86
C GLY A 200 -12.06 5.35 10.65
N GLY A 201 -12.50 4.22 10.10
CA GLY A 201 -13.60 4.13 9.10
C GLY A 201 -13.22 3.61 7.70
N ASN A 202 -11.93 3.52 7.37
CA ASN A 202 -11.50 2.81 6.16
C ASN A 202 -11.69 1.30 6.35
N THR A 203 -11.97 0.57 5.26
CA THR A 203 -12.25 -0.87 5.34
C THR A 203 -11.05 -1.77 5.04
N GLY A 204 -9.91 -1.16 4.69
CA GLY A 204 -8.67 -1.87 4.41
C GLY A 204 -7.90 -2.31 5.65
N GLU A 205 -6.76 -2.95 5.39
CA GLU A 205 -5.83 -3.42 6.42
C GLU A 205 -5.25 -2.27 7.26
N THR A 206 -4.90 -2.58 8.50
CA THR A 206 -4.17 -1.67 9.39
C THR A 206 -2.76 -2.20 9.62
N VAL A 207 -1.75 -1.37 9.33
CA VAL A 207 -0.33 -1.70 9.46
C VAL A 207 0.36 -0.71 10.37
N VAL A 208 1.09 -1.22 11.36
CA VAL A 208 1.98 -0.42 12.21
C VAL A 208 3.40 -0.97 12.08
N ASP A 209 4.20 -0.30 11.25
CA ASP A 209 5.60 -0.65 11.00
C ASP A 209 6.53 -0.10 12.10
N GLU A 210 6.20 1.06 12.67
CA GLU A 210 6.99 1.71 13.71
C GLU A 210 6.14 2.69 14.54
N GLY A 211 6.56 2.91 15.79
CA GLY A 211 5.89 3.80 16.74
C GLY A 211 4.53 3.24 17.17
N THR A 212 3.61 4.15 17.48
CA THR A 212 2.27 3.79 17.98
C THR A 212 1.19 4.28 17.02
N LEU A 213 0.26 3.40 16.64
CA LEU A 213 -1.06 3.79 16.14
C LEU A 213 -2.04 3.70 17.32
N SER A 214 -2.76 4.77 17.62
CA SER A 214 -3.74 4.81 18.70
C SER A 214 -5.15 4.95 18.14
N LEU A 215 -6.05 4.06 18.54
CA LEU A 215 -7.46 4.06 18.18
C LEU A 215 -8.29 4.52 19.37
N SER A 216 -9.07 5.57 19.19
CA SER A 216 -9.97 6.10 20.25
C SER A 216 -11.35 5.45 20.24
N GLU A 217 -11.67 4.72 19.18
CA GLU A 217 -12.91 3.97 18.97
C GLU A 217 -12.56 2.58 18.40
N ALA A 218 -13.37 1.57 18.73
CA ALA A 218 -13.34 0.28 18.05
C ALA A 218 -13.84 0.50 16.62
N SER A 219 -12.91 0.58 15.68
CA SER A 219 -13.13 1.12 14.34
C SER A 219 -12.46 0.29 13.25
N LEU A 220 -11.84 -0.84 13.62
CA LEU A 220 -11.36 -1.82 12.68
C LEU A 220 -12.55 -2.58 12.09
N VAL A 221 -12.36 -3.13 10.90
CA VAL A 221 -13.40 -3.89 10.23
C VAL A 221 -13.21 -5.39 10.51
N ASP A 222 -14.28 -6.09 10.82
CA ASP A 222 -14.26 -7.52 11.17
C ASP A 222 -13.57 -8.39 10.12
N ALA A 223 -13.68 -8.03 8.83
CA ALA A 223 -13.03 -8.75 7.72
C ALA A 223 -11.58 -8.31 7.45
N SER A 224 -11.05 -7.34 8.21
CA SER A 224 -9.74 -6.74 7.96
C SER A 224 -8.60 -7.53 8.60
N THR A 225 -7.38 -7.23 8.15
CA THR A 225 -6.14 -7.73 8.76
C THR A 225 -5.43 -6.60 9.51
N VAL A 226 -4.91 -6.91 10.69
CA VAL A 226 -4.00 -6.06 11.45
C VAL A 226 -2.58 -6.64 11.42
N ARG A 227 -1.60 -5.80 11.09
CA ARG A 227 -0.16 -6.15 11.13
C ARG A 227 0.59 -5.18 12.02
N ILE A 228 1.33 -5.71 12.99
CA ILE A 228 2.14 -4.91 13.92
C ILE A 228 3.57 -5.45 13.88
N ALA A 229 4.54 -4.60 13.54
CA ALA A 229 5.95 -4.94 13.65
C ALA A 229 6.34 -5.22 15.11
N THR A 230 7.39 -6.01 15.34
CA THR A 230 7.78 -6.41 16.71
C THR A 230 8.07 -5.22 17.63
N SER A 231 8.58 -4.11 17.08
CA SER A 231 8.91 -2.87 17.79
C SER A 231 7.77 -1.84 17.81
N ALA A 232 6.67 -2.09 17.10
CA ALA A 232 5.55 -1.15 17.00
C ALA A 232 4.45 -1.47 18.03
N ARG A 233 3.49 -0.55 18.16
CA ARG A 233 2.36 -0.66 19.09
C ARG A 233 1.04 -0.27 18.43
N LEU A 234 -0.01 -1.00 18.79
CA LEU A 234 -1.40 -0.60 18.57
C LEU A 234 -2.05 -0.31 19.92
N ALA A 235 -2.43 0.94 20.17
CA ALA A 235 -3.07 1.36 21.40
C ALA A 235 -4.61 1.40 21.23
N LEU A 236 -5.31 0.51 21.91
CA LEU A 236 -6.77 0.33 21.90
C LEU A 236 -7.40 1.18 23.02
N ASN A 237 -7.48 2.49 22.79
CA ASN A 237 -7.90 3.49 23.80
C ASN A 237 -9.42 3.71 23.86
N HIS A 238 -10.21 2.65 23.65
CA HIS A 238 -11.68 2.69 23.68
C HIS A 238 -12.32 1.82 24.78
N GLY A 239 -11.56 0.91 25.41
CA GLY A 239 -12.05 0.13 26.56
C GLY A 239 -13.06 -0.97 26.19
N THR A 240 -13.17 -1.32 24.92
CA THR A 240 -14.07 -2.36 24.38
C THR A 240 -13.27 -3.38 23.56
N ILE A 241 -13.95 -4.44 23.11
CA ILE A 241 -13.40 -5.35 22.10
C ILE A 241 -13.59 -4.70 20.71
N ASP A 242 -12.58 -4.81 19.87
CA ASP A 242 -12.63 -4.56 18.43
C ASP A 242 -12.34 -5.87 17.69
N THR A 243 -12.94 -6.11 16.52
CA THR A 243 -12.90 -7.42 15.84
C THR A 243 -12.17 -7.33 14.52
N VAL A 244 -11.33 -8.34 14.24
CA VAL A 244 -10.59 -8.46 12.97
C VAL A 244 -10.51 -9.92 12.53
N ASP A 245 -10.32 -10.14 11.23
CA ASP A 245 -10.19 -11.48 10.69
C ASP A 245 -8.84 -12.08 11.10
N ARG A 246 -7.77 -11.32 10.91
CA ARG A 246 -6.40 -11.80 11.13
C ARG A 246 -5.53 -10.77 11.85
N LEU A 247 -4.67 -11.27 12.72
CA LEU A 247 -3.63 -10.49 13.41
C LEU A 247 -2.25 -11.07 13.10
N PHE A 248 -1.29 -10.21 12.76
CA PHE A 248 0.11 -10.57 12.60
C PHE A 248 0.99 -9.74 13.52
N ILE A 249 1.90 -10.42 14.24
CA ILE A 249 2.95 -9.79 15.06
C ILE A 249 4.31 -10.17 14.49
N GLY A 250 5.09 -9.18 14.06
CA GLY A 250 6.42 -9.43 13.49
C GLY A 250 6.40 -10.33 12.24
N GLY A 251 5.31 -10.30 11.47
CA GLY A 251 5.10 -11.16 10.31
C GLY A 251 4.52 -12.55 10.62
N VAL A 252 4.33 -12.91 11.90
CA VAL A 252 3.75 -14.19 12.31
C VAL A 252 2.26 -14.02 12.62
N GLN A 253 1.41 -14.77 11.93
CA GLN A 253 -0.04 -14.77 12.21
C GLN A 253 -0.31 -15.35 13.60
N GLN A 254 -1.20 -14.71 14.35
CA GLN A 254 -1.64 -15.16 15.67
C GLN A 254 -2.89 -16.04 15.55
N PRO A 255 -3.05 -17.08 16.39
CA PRO A 255 -4.26 -17.89 16.45
C PRO A 255 -5.55 -17.08 16.63
N ALA A 256 -6.69 -17.66 16.27
CA ALA A 256 -7.98 -17.08 16.62
C ALA A 256 -8.13 -16.98 18.15
N GLY A 257 -8.77 -15.93 18.64
CA GLY A 257 -8.98 -15.68 20.06
C GLY A 257 -8.91 -14.20 20.44
N PHE A 258 -8.97 -13.94 21.76
CA PHE A 258 -8.93 -12.60 22.32
C PHE A 258 -7.51 -12.21 22.75
N TYR A 259 -7.11 -11.00 22.39
CA TYR A 259 -5.80 -10.42 22.68
C TYR A 259 -5.93 -9.07 23.36
N GLY A 260 -5.13 -8.85 24.39
CA GLY A 260 -5.12 -7.61 25.15
C GLY A 260 -3.69 -7.15 25.47
N PRO A 261 -3.54 -5.93 26.01
CA PRO A 261 -2.26 -5.45 26.52
C PRO A 261 -1.76 -6.33 27.68
N VAL A 262 -0.45 -6.26 27.96
CA VAL A 262 0.14 -6.91 29.14
C VAL A 262 -0.51 -6.33 30.41
N GLY A 263 -0.99 -7.21 31.30
CA GLY A 263 -1.73 -6.83 32.50
C GLY A 263 -3.21 -6.51 32.24
N ASN A 264 -3.78 -6.95 31.11
CA ASN A 264 -5.21 -6.75 30.84
C ASN A 264 -6.11 -7.39 31.92
N THR A 265 -7.26 -6.79 32.15
CA THR A 265 -8.23 -7.22 33.18
C THR A 265 -9.26 -8.23 32.67
N PHE A 266 -9.27 -8.51 31.37
CA PHE A 266 -10.25 -9.36 30.71
C PHE A 266 -9.85 -10.84 30.65
N GLY A 267 -8.59 -11.15 30.96
CA GLY A 267 -8.05 -12.51 30.87
C GLY A 267 -7.68 -12.91 29.44
N ASP A 268 -7.50 -11.92 28.56
CA ASP A 268 -7.12 -12.11 27.16
C ASP A 268 -5.64 -12.49 27.04
N THR A 269 -5.28 -13.07 25.90
CA THR A 269 -3.87 -13.36 25.59
C THR A 269 -3.07 -12.07 25.54
N GLU A 270 -2.08 -11.94 26.40
CA GLU A 270 -1.28 -10.73 26.53
C GLU A 270 -0.30 -10.58 25.36
N LEU A 271 -0.34 -9.41 24.70
CA LEU A 271 0.64 -9.01 23.70
C LEU A 271 1.31 -7.70 24.09
N ALA A 272 2.63 -7.68 24.07
CA ALA A 272 3.42 -6.47 24.31
C ALA A 272 3.23 -5.41 23.22
N GLN A 273 2.69 -5.81 22.06
CA GLN A 273 2.35 -4.94 20.93
C GLN A 273 1.02 -4.21 21.10
N LEU A 274 0.22 -4.60 22.09
CA LEU A 274 -1.06 -3.95 22.39
C LEU A 274 -0.90 -3.06 23.63
N GLU A 275 -1.55 -1.90 23.59
CA GLU A 275 -1.63 -0.92 24.68
C GLU A 275 -3.08 -0.44 24.85
N GLY A 276 -3.36 0.31 25.91
CA GLY A 276 -4.68 0.88 26.16
C GLY A 276 -5.57 0.01 27.05
N GLY A 277 -6.88 0.21 26.96
CA GLY A 277 -7.87 -0.49 27.80
C GLY A 277 -8.79 -1.42 27.04
N GLY A 278 -8.70 -1.46 25.71
CA GLY A 278 -9.47 -2.36 24.85
C GLY A 278 -8.74 -3.65 24.52
N SER A 279 -9.44 -4.51 23.77
CA SER A 279 -8.96 -5.83 23.33
C SER A 279 -9.26 -6.05 21.84
N LEU A 280 -8.55 -6.99 21.22
CA LEU A 280 -8.83 -7.48 19.88
C LEU A 280 -9.39 -8.89 19.91
N GLU A 281 -10.51 -9.11 19.23
CA GLU A 281 -10.97 -10.44 18.84
C GLU A 281 -10.45 -10.77 17.44
N VAL A 282 -9.72 -11.89 17.32
CA VAL A 282 -9.18 -12.40 16.06
C VAL A 282 -10.00 -13.61 15.64
N MET A 283 -10.64 -13.52 14.47
CA MET A 283 -11.57 -14.56 14.00
C MET A 283 -10.86 -15.78 13.41
N SER A 284 -9.69 -15.60 12.80
CA SER A 284 -8.97 -16.63 12.04
C SER A 284 -7.49 -16.72 12.40
N GLY A 285 -7.05 -17.90 12.83
CA GLY A 285 -5.67 -18.24 13.15
C GLY A 285 -4.86 -18.89 12.03
N PRO A 286 -3.56 -19.19 12.26
CA PRO A 286 -2.79 -20.10 11.43
C PRO A 286 -3.43 -21.49 11.55
N GLY A 287 -3.87 -22.05 10.42
CA GLY A 287 -4.60 -23.33 10.38
C GLY A 287 -6.11 -23.23 10.14
N ASP A 288 -6.72 -22.04 10.28
CA ASP A 288 -8.15 -21.84 9.98
C ASP A 288 -8.43 -21.57 8.49
N ASN A 289 -7.36 -21.54 7.68
CA ASN A 289 -7.42 -21.63 6.22
C ASN A 289 -6.61 -22.82 5.69
N THR A 290 -6.74 -24.01 6.28
CA THR A 290 -6.06 -25.20 5.74
C THR A 290 -6.58 -25.59 4.36
N TYR A 291 -5.75 -26.34 3.62
CA TYR A 291 -6.16 -26.97 2.38
C TYR A 291 -7.36 -27.87 2.57
N SER A 292 -7.43 -28.55 3.72
CA SER A 292 -8.57 -29.42 4.09
C SER A 292 -9.90 -28.66 4.10
N GLN A 293 -9.92 -27.43 4.62
CA GLN A 293 -11.12 -26.58 4.58
C GLN A 293 -11.46 -26.14 3.16
N TRP A 294 -10.45 -25.72 2.37
CA TRP A 294 -10.67 -25.32 0.98
C TRP A 294 -11.21 -26.47 0.13
N ILE A 295 -10.57 -27.65 0.16
CA ILE A 295 -11.01 -28.79 -0.65
C ILE A 295 -12.36 -29.32 -0.17
N GLY A 296 -12.64 -29.28 1.14
CA GLY A 296 -13.94 -29.65 1.71
C GLY A 296 -15.09 -28.75 1.23
N ALA A 297 -14.81 -27.47 0.95
CA ALA A 297 -15.78 -26.54 0.37
C ALA A 297 -15.96 -26.73 -1.16
N ASN A 298 -15.04 -27.42 -1.83
CA ASN A 298 -15.03 -27.64 -3.27
C ASN A 298 -15.37 -29.09 -3.66
N GLY A 299 -16.26 -29.76 -2.90
CA GLY A 299 -16.77 -31.08 -3.29
C GLY A 299 -17.41 -31.06 -4.70
N PRO A 300 -17.28 -32.13 -5.51
CA PRO A 300 -16.81 -33.47 -5.16
C PRO A 300 -15.29 -33.70 -5.14
N ALA A 301 -14.45 -32.70 -5.46
CA ALA A 301 -13.00 -32.84 -5.40
C ALA A 301 -12.52 -33.23 -4.00
N THR A 302 -11.48 -34.08 -3.93
CA THR A 302 -10.93 -34.56 -2.65
C THR A 302 -9.42 -34.71 -2.69
N GLY A 303 -8.77 -34.50 -1.54
CA GLY A 303 -7.33 -34.70 -1.38
C GLY A 303 -6.47 -33.66 -2.10
N PHE A 304 -5.18 -33.65 -1.78
CA PHE A 304 -4.19 -32.69 -2.31
C PHE A 304 -3.57 -33.12 -3.64
N LEU A 305 -3.28 -34.41 -3.77
CA LEU A 305 -2.61 -35.01 -4.93
C LEU A 305 -3.52 -35.48 -6.08
N PRO A 306 -4.80 -35.85 -5.84
CA PRO A 306 -5.69 -36.19 -6.95
C PRO A 306 -5.89 -35.02 -7.92
N ASP A 307 -6.21 -35.37 -9.16
CA ASP A 307 -6.68 -34.48 -10.22
C ASP A 307 -8.16 -34.86 -10.43
N SER A 308 -9.06 -34.07 -9.86
CA SER A 308 -10.46 -34.50 -9.72
C SER A 308 -11.27 -34.33 -11.00
N ASP A 309 -10.85 -33.43 -11.90
CA ASP A 309 -11.52 -33.17 -13.18
C ASP A 309 -10.79 -33.77 -14.39
N GLY A 310 -9.57 -34.29 -14.20
CA GLY A 310 -8.81 -35.04 -15.18
C GLY A 310 -8.08 -34.17 -16.20
N ASP A 311 -7.82 -32.90 -15.90
CA ASP A 311 -7.13 -31.96 -16.80
C ASP A 311 -5.60 -32.07 -16.75
N GLY A 312 -5.06 -32.89 -15.84
CA GLY A 312 -3.63 -33.10 -15.60
C GLY A 312 -3.04 -32.19 -14.52
N ILE A 313 -3.86 -31.39 -13.82
CA ILE A 313 -3.45 -30.47 -12.76
C ILE A 313 -3.98 -31.01 -11.42
N PRO A 314 -3.10 -31.41 -10.49
CA PRO A 314 -3.55 -31.85 -9.17
C PRO A 314 -4.25 -30.73 -8.39
N ASN A 315 -5.27 -31.08 -7.60
CA ASN A 315 -6.06 -30.14 -6.80
C ASN A 315 -5.20 -29.19 -5.93
N GLY A 316 -4.07 -29.68 -5.40
CA GLY A 316 -3.12 -28.88 -4.63
C GLY A 316 -2.45 -27.77 -5.45
N VAL A 317 -2.19 -28.03 -6.74
CA VAL A 317 -1.71 -27.03 -7.70
C VAL A 317 -2.84 -26.08 -8.07
N GLU A 318 -4.05 -26.58 -8.27
CA GLU A 318 -5.22 -25.73 -8.52
C GLU A 318 -5.50 -24.74 -7.40
N HIS A 319 -5.28 -25.14 -6.15
CA HIS A 319 -5.36 -24.22 -5.02
C HIS A 319 -4.34 -23.08 -5.11
N ILE A 320 -3.12 -23.34 -5.62
CA ILE A 320 -2.13 -22.29 -5.90
C ILE A 320 -2.63 -21.38 -7.03
N LEU A 321 -3.22 -21.97 -8.06
CA LEU A 321 -3.70 -21.26 -9.24
C LEU A 321 -4.97 -20.45 -8.96
N GLY A 322 -5.72 -20.81 -7.92
CA GLY A 322 -7.06 -20.27 -7.64
C GLY A 322 -8.12 -20.79 -8.63
N THR A 323 -7.92 -21.97 -9.22
CA THR A 323 -8.89 -22.61 -10.12
C THR A 323 -9.88 -23.47 -9.34
N ASN A 324 -10.99 -23.85 -10.00
CA ASN A 324 -11.99 -24.74 -9.41
C ASN A 324 -11.58 -26.19 -9.68
N PRO A 325 -11.36 -27.02 -8.64
CA PRO A 325 -10.86 -28.38 -8.81
C PRO A 325 -11.83 -29.39 -9.43
N ASN A 326 -12.99 -28.92 -9.85
CA ASN A 326 -14.00 -29.72 -10.53
C ASN A 326 -14.24 -29.24 -11.96
N THR A 327 -13.40 -28.36 -12.51
CA THR A 327 -13.58 -27.75 -13.82
C THR A 327 -12.26 -27.51 -14.51
N ALA A 328 -12.02 -28.30 -15.57
CA ALA A 328 -10.78 -28.32 -16.31
C ALA A 328 -10.29 -26.90 -16.67
N SER A 329 -9.02 -26.68 -16.42
CA SER A 329 -8.34 -25.39 -16.57
C SER A 329 -7.05 -25.54 -17.37
N ALA A 330 -6.49 -24.41 -17.82
CA ALA A 330 -5.24 -24.42 -18.57
C ALA A 330 -3.99 -24.47 -17.67
N GLY A 331 -4.13 -24.13 -16.39
CA GLY A 331 -3.03 -23.96 -15.44
C GLY A 331 -2.01 -22.90 -15.89
N LEU A 332 -0.93 -23.36 -16.54
CA LEU A 332 0.13 -22.50 -17.05
C LEU A 332 -0.21 -21.97 -18.46
N VAL A 333 -0.12 -20.66 -18.65
CA VAL A 333 -0.43 -19.98 -19.91
C VAL A 333 0.80 -19.24 -20.45
N GLY A 334 0.75 -18.82 -21.72
CA GLY A 334 1.85 -18.05 -22.33
C GLY A 334 3.17 -18.81 -22.40
N VAL A 335 3.11 -20.15 -22.45
CA VAL A 335 4.29 -21.02 -22.38
C VAL A 335 5.13 -20.84 -23.64
N SER A 336 6.40 -20.47 -23.46
CA SER A 336 7.41 -20.43 -24.52
C SER A 336 8.69 -21.08 -24.01
N SER A 337 9.38 -21.84 -24.86
CA SER A 337 10.65 -22.47 -24.48
C SER A 337 11.60 -22.53 -25.66
N THR A 338 12.88 -22.34 -25.33
CA THR A 338 14.06 -22.50 -26.18
C THR A 338 15.06 -23.37 -25.41
N GLY A 339 16.16 -23.76 -26.06
CA GLY A 339 17.18 -24.56 -25.37
C GLY A 339 17.87 -23.86 -24.19
N THR A 340 17.71 -22.55 -24.06
CA THR A 340 18.36 -21.72 -23.02
C THR A 340 17.38 -20.94 -22.15
N SER A 341 16.11 -20.82 -22.52
CA SER A 341 15.13 -20.02 -21.80
C SER A 341 13.74 -20.61 -21.90
N ALA A 342 13.00 -20.65 -20.79
CA ALA A 342 11.58 -21.00 -20.76
C ALA A 342 10.81 -19.95 -19.97
N VAL A 343 9.64 -19.56 -20.47
CA VAL A 343 8.76 -18.56 -19.84
C VAL A 343 7.35 -19.12 -19.80
N PHE A 344 6.66 -18.95 -18.69
CA PHE A 344 5.23 -19.21 -18.56
C PHE A 344 4.62 -18.25 -17.54
N SER A 345 3.31 -18.11 -17.56
CA SER A 345 2.55 -17.32 -16.59
C SER A 345 1.45 -18.17 -15.96
N HIS A 346 1.02 -17.80 -14.76
CA HIS A 346 -0.14 -18.42 -14.10
C HIS A 346 -0.80 -17.43 -13.13
N THR A 347 -2.06 -17.69 -12.79
CA THR A 347 -2.74 -16.99 -11.70
C THR A 347 -2.23 -17.47 -10.35
N LEU A 348 -2.29 -16.61 -9.34
CA LEU A 348 -1.94 -16.93 -7.96
C LEU A 348 -3.13 -16.64 -7.05
N ASN A 349 -3.58 -17.64 -6.31
CA ASN A 349 -4.59 -17.49 -5.28
C ASN A 349 -4.06 -16.53 -4.19
N PRO A 350 -4.73 -15.38 -3.95
CA PRO A 350 -4.28 -14.41 -2.96
C PRO A 350 -4.44 -14.91 -1.50
N SER A 351 -5.22 -15.97 -1.30
CA SER A 351 -5.54 -16.56 0.01
C SER A 351 -5.09 -18.02 0.05
N LEU A 352 -3.78 -18.25 -0.13
CA LEU A 352 -3.21 -19.59 0.00
C LEU A 352 -3.51 -20.19 1.37
N ALA A 353 -3.69 -21.51 1.36
CA ALA A 353 -3.92 -22.23 2.59
C ALA A 353 -2.65 -22.21 3.43
N SER A 354 -2.79 -22.10 4.75
CA SER A 354 -1.65 -21.96 5.67
C SER A 354 -0.69 -23.16 5.65
N ASP A 355 -1.21 -24.34 5.34
CA ASP A 355 -0.45 -25.57 5.15
C ASP A 355 -0.01 -25.78 3.70
N VAL A 356 -0.19 -24.82 2.78
CA VAL A 356 0.21 -24.97 1.37
C VAL A 356 1.26 -23.96 0.98
N SER A 357 2.32 -24.45 0.36
CA SER A 357 3.42 -23.68 -0.22
C SER A 357 3.61 -24.05 -1.69
N HIS A 358 4.32 -23.22 -2.45
CA HIS A 358 4.66 -23.51 -3.83
C HIS A 358 6.12 -23.19 -4.15
N SER A 359 6.65 -23.88 -5.15
CA SER A 359 7.97 -23.64 -5.70
C SER A 359 7.98 -23.91 -7.20
N TYR A 360 9.03 -23.47 -7.87
CA TYR A 360 9.26 -23.76 -9.27
C TYR A 360 10.47 -24.66 -9.43
N GLN A 361 10.42 -25.53 -10.42
CA GLN A 361 11.52 -26.41 -10.76
C GLN A 361 11.76 -26.41 -12.26
N TRP A 362 12.98 -26.75 -12.65
CA TRP A 362 13.39 -26.85 -14.04
C TRP A 362 14.00 -28.23 -14.34
N SER A 363 13.96 -28.65 -15.60
CA SER A 363 14.53 -29.92 -16.06
C SER A 363 14.99 -29.82 -17.53
N THR A 364 15.94 -30.66 -17.93
CA THR A 364 16.31 -30.87 -19.35
C THR A 364 15.71 -32.13 -19.96
N ASP A 365 15.14 -33.03 -19.15
CA ASP A 365 14.75 -34.39 -19.58
C ASP A 365 13.39 -34.86 -19.04
N LEU A 366 12.70 -34.03 -18.25
CA LEU A 366 11.44 -34.33 -17.54
C LEU A 366 11.56 -35.38 -16.43
N VAL A 367 12.76 -35.87 -16.15
CA VAL A 367 13.04 -36.90 -15.14
C VAL A 367 13.78 -36.27 -13.95
N GLU A 368 14.90 -35.61 -14.21
CA GLU A 368 15.68 -34.91 -13.18
C GLU A 368 15.18 -33.46 -13.06
N TRP A 369 14.53 -33.16 -11.94
CA TRP A 369 14.04 -31.82 -11.63
C TRP A 369 14.96 -31.13 -10.61
N LYS A 370 15.28 -29.87 -10.88
CA LYS A 370 16.18 -29.04 -10.06
C LYS A 370 15.49 -27.77 -9.59
N ALA A 371 15.88 -27.32 -8.40
CA ALA A 371 15.60 -25.97 -7.94
C ALA A 371 16.45 -24.94 -8.70
N SER A 372 16.05 -23.67 -8.60
CA SER A 372 16.79 -22.55 -9.16
C SER A 372 18.27 -22.56 -8.74
N GLY A 373 19.18 -22.31 -9.67
CA GLY A 373 20.63 -22.22 -9.43
C GLY A 373 21.35 -23.55 -9.18
N THR A 374 20.64 -24.69 -9.16
CA THR A 374 21.25 -26.00 -8.93
C THR A 374 21.74 -26.61 -10.25
N THR A 375 22.89 -27.29 -10.29
CA THR A 375 23.38 -28.00 -11.49
C THR A 375 22.79 -29.42 -11.58
N ASN A 376 22.36 -29.84 -12.78
CA ASN A 376 21.87 -31.20 -13.04
C ASN A 376 23.00 -32.19 -13.37
N SER A 377 22.68 -33.48 -13.48
CA SER A 377 23.64 -34.54 -13.78
C SER A 377 24.31 -34.38 -15.16
N GLY A 378 23.64 -33.71 -16.10
CA GLY A 378 24.16 -33.32 -17.40
C GLY A 378 25.09 -32.09 -17.40
N GLY A 379 25.32 -31.46 -16.24
CA GLY A 379 26.19 -30.29 -16.09
C GLY A 379 25.53 -28.95 -16.42
N THR A 380 24.22 -28.91 -16.67
CA THR A 380 23.45 -27.68 -16.93
C THR A 380 23.01 -27.04 -15.61
N THR A 381 23.05 -25.71 -15.54
CA THR A 381 22.49 -24.92 -14.43
C THR A 381 21.51 -23.91 -15.00
N ALA A 382 20.34 -23.77 -14.38
CA ALA A 382 19.37 -22.73 -14.73
C ALA A 382 18.87 -21.97 -13.49
N VAL A 383 18.60 -20.68 -13.66
CA VAL A 383 18.01 -19.81 -12.65
C VAL A 383 16.55 -19.55 -13.02
N ILE A 384 15.68 -19.66 -12.03
CA ILE A 384 14.25 -19.35 -12.10
C ILE A 384 14.02 -18.00 -11.43
N THR A 385 13.32 -17.11 -12.12
CA THR A 385 12.97 -15.76 -11.67
C THR A 385 11.46 -15.54 -11.84
N PRO A 386 10.67 -15.72 -10.77
CA PRO A 386 9.27 -15.30 -10.76
C PRO A 386 9.18 -13.78 -10.57
N ALA A 387 8.33 -13.12 -11.36
CA ALA A 387 7.98 -11.72 -11.17
C ALA A 387 7.00 -11.55 -9.99
N ALA A 388 6.96 -10.35 -9.39
CA ALA A 388 5.89 -9.99 -8.46
C ALA A 388 4.52 -10.11 -9.16
N PRO A 389 3.46 -10.58 -8.48
CA PRO A 389 2.14 -10.68 -9.08
C PRO A 389 1.63 -9.32 -9.55
N VAL A 390 1.11 -9.25 -10.79
CA VAL A 390 0.39 -8.07 -11.32
C VAL A 390 -1.02 -8.52 -11.66
N ASN A 391 -2.03 -7.92 -11.02
CA ASN A 391 -3.43 -8.34 -11.13
C ASN A 391 -3.63 -9.86 -10.87
N GLY A 392 -2.92 -10.40 -9.87
CA GLY A 392 -3.00 -11.82 -9.50
C GLY A 392 -2.28 -12.78 -10.46
N VAL A 393 -1.52 -12.28 -11.45
CA VAL A 393 -0.77 -13.12 -12.40
C VAL A 393 0.73 -13.03 -12.12
N VAL A 394 1.38 -14.18 -12.04
CA VAL A 394 2.84 -14.33 -11.93
C VAL A 394 3.40 -14.77 -13.28
N THR A 395 4.47 -14.11 -13.75
CA THR A 395 5.25 -14.56 -14.90
C THR A 395 6.59 -15.10 -14.42
N VAL A 396 6.94 -16.30 -14.87
CA VAL A 396 8.15 -17.02 -14.45
C VAL A 396 9.07 -17.15 -15.64
N THR A 397 10.31 -16.70 -15.47
CA THR A 397 11.39 -16.88 -16.45
C THR A 397 12.42 -17.86 -15.91
N ILE A 398 12.77 -18.87 -16.71
CA ILE A 398 13.84 -19.83 -16.43
C ILE A 398 14.93 -19.59 -17.46
N ALA A 399 16.16 -19.34 -17.03
CA ALA A 399 17.30 -19.09 -17.92
C ALA A 399 18.46 -20.03 -17.58
N VAL A 400 19.00 -20.72 -18.57
CA VAL A 400 20.25 -21.49 -18.44
C VAL A 400 21.41 -20.51 -18.26
N THR A 401 22.16 -20.67 -17.16
CA THR A 401 23.29 -19.81 -16.81
C THR A 401 24.63 -20.48 -17.01
N ALA A 402 24.68 -21.81 -17.05
CA ALA A 402 25.91 -22.58 -17.30
C ALA A 402 25.61 -23.97 -17.89
N GLY A 403 26.61 -24.54 -18.57
CA GLY A 403 26.56 -25.90 -19.10
C GLY A 403 25.89 -26.02 -20.47
N PRO A 404 25.69 -27.27 -20.96
CA PRO A 404 25.09 -27.51 -22.26
C PRO A 404 23.62 -27.07 -22.30
N SER A 405 23.20 -26.51 -23.43
CA SER A 405 21.83 -26.07 -23.70
C SER A 405 21.18 -26.93 -24.78
N GLY A 406 19.88 -27.19 -24.68
CA GLY A 406 19.18 -28.08 -25.60
C GLY A 406 17.66 -28.11 -25.41
N LYS A 407 17.19 -28.78 -24.36
CA LYS A 407 15.78 -28.78 -23.95
C LYS A 407 15.65 -28.17 -22.57
N LEU A 408 14.61 -27.37 -22.35
CA LEU A 408 14.34 -26.77 -21.06
C LEU A 408 12.85 -26.83 -20.76
N PHE A 409 12.52 -27.37 -19.59
CA PHE A 409 11.17 -27.52 -19.08
C PHE A 409 11.07 -26.82 -17.72
N GLY A 410 9.90 -26.25 -17.44
CA GLY A 410 9.57 -25.66 -16.15
C GLY A 410 8.30 -26.29 -15.59
N ARG A 411 8.18 -26.35 -14.26
CA ARG A 411 6.93 -26.71 -13.59
C ARG A 411 6.71 -25.91 -12.31
N LEU A 412 5.44 -25.71 -11.97
CA LEU A 412 4.98 -25.29 -10.65
C LEU A 412 4.77 -26.54 -9.79
N VAL A 413 5.20 -26.49 -8.52
CA VAL A 413 5.05 -27.56 -7.55
C VAL A 413 4.32 -27.01 -6.33
N ALA A 414 3.25 -27.67 -5.92
CA ALA A 414 2.56 -27.40 -4.67
C ALA A 414 3.00 -28.40 -3.60
N THR A 415 3.18 -27.93 -2.37
CA THR A 415 3.57 -28.76 -1.21
C THR A 415 2.64 -28.47 -0.03
N GLN A 416 2.09 -29.53 0.56
CA GLN A 416 1.30 -29.44 1.77
C GLN A 416 2.15 -29.80 3.00
N ALA A 417 2.19 -28.93 4.00
CA ALA A 417 2.76 -29.22 5.31
C ALA A 417 1.87 -30.20 6.09
N PRO A 418 2.44 -31.03 6.98
CA PRO A 418 1.69 -32.02 7.75
C PRO A 418 0.62 -31.45 8.67
#